data_AF-F0GC93-F1
#
_entry.id   AF-F0GC93-F1
#
_cell.length_a   1.000
_cell.length_b   1.000
_cell.length_c   1.000
_cell.angle_alpha   90.00
_cell.angle_beta   90.00
_cell.angle_gamma   90.00
#
_symmetry.space_group_name_H-M   'P 1'
#
loop_
_entity.id
_entity.type
_entity.pdbx_description
1 polymer ?
#
loop_
_entity_poly.entity_id
_entity_poly.type
_entity_poly.pdbx_seq_one_letter_code
_entity_poly.pdbx_strand_id
1 'polypeptide(L)'
;MLQLFYSNRHETLADALLDDLAAFPARNGPWAPQQIIVPSAALRRRLELDIAARHGVCANVEFTYLAQWLWTQIGRVLTVPARSPFAPDRLVWRCYRLFAQAADGAPWLASPRLAAYLSASDDAMRYELAHRVATVLDHYLTYRPEWLAAWQAGESVLAGDGAPRGIGDAARDDERWQAALWRALLAELSDSGTPPAHRFLVEARHLDADALARIDWPESVSVFALPTMPPLHIALLRELSRWIDVRVYALNPCREFWFDIVTAAHAEALDAAGRLDYQEVGHPLLAE
;
A
#
# COMPACT_ATOMS: atom_id res chain seq x y z
N MET A 1 8.27 -18.97 -1.52
CA MET A 1 9.20 -18.66 -0.40
C MET A 1 9.42 -17.14 -0.39
N LEU A 2 9.67 -16.50 0.76
CA LEU A 2 10.00 -15.06 0.82
C LEU A 2 11.45 -14.90 1.29
N GLN A 3 12.30 -14.32 0.44
CA GLN A 3 13.72 -14.09 0.72
C GLN A 3 14.00 -12.59 0.77
N LEU A 4 14.84 -12.16 1.71
CA LEU A 4 15.25 -10.77 1.89
C LEU A 4 16.77 -10.67 1.70
N PHE A 5 17.19 -9.78 0.82
CA PHE A 5 18.58 -9.44 0.55
C PHE A 5 18.80 -8.00 0.96
N TYR A 6 19.75 -7.77 1.87
CA TYR A 6 20.10 -6.45 2.37
C TYR A 6 21.48 -6.04 1.88
N SER A 7 21.60 -4.77 1.49
CA SER A 7 22.90 -4.12 1.29
C SER A 7 22.75 -2.62 1.46
N ASN A 8 23.82 -1.95 1.86
CA ASN A 8 23.88 -0.48 1.85
C ASN A 8 24.28 0.07 0.47
N ARG A 9 24.56 -0.80 -0.51
CA ARG A 9 24.95 -0.42 -1.87
C ARG A 9 23.97 -0.96 -2.90
N HIS A 10 23.52 -0.05 -3.75
CA HIS A 10 22.60 -0.37 -4.83
C HIS A 10 23.21 -1.35 -5.83
N GLU A 11 24.49 -1.15 -6.18
CA GLU A 11 25.23 -1.96 -7.14
C GLU A 11 25.34 -3.41 -6.68
N THR A 12 25.56 -3.64 -5.39
CA THR A 12 25.62 -4.99 -4.81
C THR A 12 24.27 -5.69 -4.91
N LEU A 13 23.17 -4.98 -4.67
CA LEU A 13 21.83 -5.55 -4.86
C LEU A 13 21.55 -5.83 -6.34
N ALA A 14 21.96 -4.93 -7.23
CA ALA A 14 21.80 -5.12 -8.67
C ALA A 14 22.58 -6.34 -9.15
N ASP A 15 23.84 -6.49 -8.75
CA ASP A 15 24.65 -7.67 -9.07
C ASP A 15 23.99 -8.96 -8.56
N ALA A 16 23.51 -8.97 -7.31
CA ALA A 16 22.80 -10.12 -6.75
C ALA A 16 21.52 -10.46 -7.53
N LEU A 17 20.73 -9.45 -7.91
CA LEU A 17 19.56 -9.64 -8.76
C LEU A 17 19.94 -10.25 -10.10
N LEU A 18 20.97 -9.73 -10.77
CA LEU A 18 21.41 -10.22 -12.07
C LEU A 18 21.95 -11.66 -12.01
N ASP A 19 22.65 -12.01 -10.92
CA ASP A 19 23.08 -13.38 -10.65
C ASP A 19 21.89 -14.32 -10.45
N ASP A 20 20.87 -13.89 -9.71
CA ASP A 20 19.64 -14.67 -9.51
C ASP A 20 18.87 -14.84 -10.83
N LEU A 21 18.79 -13.81 -11.67
CA LEU A 21 18.16 -13.90 -13.00
C LEU A 21 18.88 -14.93 -13.89
N ALA A 22 20.20 -15.03 -13.81
CA ALA A 22 20.98 -16.00 -14.58
C ALA A 22 20.88 -17.43 -14.00
N ALA A 23 20.87 -17.57 -12.68
CA ALA A 23 20.82 -18.87 -11.99
C ALA A 23 19.43 -19.51 -12.05
N PHE A 24 18.37 -18.70 -12.08
CA PHE A 24 16.98 -19.15 -12.10
C PHE A 24 16.25 -18.63 -13.35
N PRO A 25 16.58 -19.14 -14.56
CA PRO A 25 15.78 -18.87 -15.74
C PRO A 25 14.36 -19.41 -15.53
N ALA A 26 13.38 -18.77 -16.18
CA ALA A 26 11.97 -19.14 -16.02
C ALA A 26 11.75 -20.63 -16.37
N ARG A 27 11.33 -21.42 -15.39
CA ARG A 27 11.09 -22.86 -15.50
C ARG A 27 9.75 -23.17 -16.20
N ASN A 28 8.86 -22.17 -16.31
CA ASN A 28 7.60 -22.20 -17.07
C ASN A 28 7.81 -22.14 -18.59
N GLY A 29 9.05 -22.24 -19.06
CA GLY A 29 9.41 -22.37 -20.47
C GLY A 29 10.18 -21.16 -21.02
N PRO A 30 10.73 -21.27 -22.24
CA PRO A 30 11.66 -20.29 -22.80
C PRO A 30 11.04 -18.90 -23.07
N TRP A 31 9.72 -18.79 -23.03
CA TRP A 31 8.98 -17.55 -23.28
C TRP A 31 8.37 -16.93 -22.02
N ALA A 32 8.50 -17.57 -20.86
CA ALA A 32 7.99 -17.01 -19.62
C ALA A 32 8.89 -15.83 -19.20
N PRO A 33 8.34 -14.61 -19.00
CA PRO A 33 9.14 -13.46 -18.66
C PRO A 33 9.61 -13.52 -17.20
N GLN A 34 10.82 -13.02 -16.94
CA GLN A 34 11.29 -12.80 -15.56
C GLN A 34 10.67 -11.52 -15.01
N GLN A 35 10.03 -11.60 -13.86
CA GLN A 35 9.27 -10.46 -13.30
C GLN A 35 10.09 -9.67 -12.30
N ILE A 36 10.17 -8.36 -12.52
CA ILE A 36 10.89 -7.42 -11.64
C ILE A 36 9.96 -6.25 -11.26
N ILE A 37 9.72 -6.10 -9.97
CA ILE A 37 9.03 -4.95 -9.39
C ILE A 37 10.07 -3.86 -9.08
N VAL A 38 9.81 -2.65 -9.59
CA VAL A 38 10.66 -1.47 -9.37
C VAL A 38 9.84 -0.30 -8.79
N PRO A 39 10.47 0.68 -8.14
CA PRO A 39 9.75 1.85 -7.61
C PRO A 39 9.55 2.96 -8.67
N SER A 40 10.33 2.96 -9.77
CA SER A 40 10.34 4.08 -10.71
C SER A 40 10.81 3.69 -12.11
N ALA A 41 10.44 4.51 -13.09
CA ALA A 41 10.91 4.39 -14.46
C ALA A 41 12.44 4.57 -14.59
N ALA A 42 13.05 5.39 -13.71
CA ALA A 42 14.49 5.58 -13.69
C ALA A 42 15.23 4.29 -13.28
N LEU A 43 14.76 3.62 -12.22
CA LEU A 43 15.36 2.35 -11.80
C LEU A 43 15.08 1.21 -12.77
N ARG A 44 13.89 1.18 -13.38
CA ARG A 44 13.65 0.29 -14.54
C ARG A 44 14.72 0.50 -15.61
N ARG A 45 14.89 1.74 -16.07
CA ARG A 45 15.82 2.05 -17.15
C ARG A 45 17.25 1.69 -16.79
N ARG A 46 17.64 1.90 -15.53
CA ARG A 46 18.96 1.52 -15.05
C ARG A 46 19.17 0.00 -15.10
N LEU A 47 18.23 -0.78 -14.55
CA LEU A 47 18.30 -2.24 -14.59
C LEU A 47 18.30 -2.79 -16.02
N GLU A 48 17.51 -2.23 -16.94
CA GLU A 48 17.56 -2.61 -18.37
C GLU A 48 18.98 -2.50 -18.94
N LEU A 49 19.70 -1.43 -18.60
CA LEU A 49 21.08 -1.21 -19.04
C LEU A 49 22.06 -2.15 -18.33
N ASP A 50 21.91 -2.35 -17.03
CA ASP A 50 22.79 -3.24 -16.25
C ASP A 50 22.66 -4.70 -16.73
N ILE A 51 21.42 -5.17 -16.98
CA ILE A 51 21.15 -6.50 -17.55
C ILE A 51 21.78 -6.62 -18.94
N ALA A 52 21.58 -5.62 -19.81
CA ALA A 52 22.17 -5.63 -21.16
C ALA A 52 23.71 -5.60 -21.12
N ALA A 53 24.31 -4.87 -20.18
CA ALA A 53 25.76 -4.82 -20.02
C ALA A 53 26.34 -6.18 -19.55
N ARG A 54 25.66 -6.87 -18.62
CA ARG A 54 26.13 -8.15 -18.07
C ARG A 54 25.86 -9.35 -18.99
N HIS A 55 24.69 -9.37 -19.63
CA HIS A 55 24.22 -10.52 -20.42
C HIS A 55 24.23 -10.27 -21.94
N GLY A 56 24.67 -9.09 -22.39
CA GLY A 56 24.69 -8.67 -23.80
C GLY A 56 23.35 -8.15 -24.33
N VAL A 57 22.23 -8.51 -23.70
CA VAL A 57 20.88 -8.03 -24.03
C VAL A 57 19.98 -8.08 -22.81
N CYS A 58 19.06 -7.12 -22.69
CA CYS A 58 17.92 -7.20 -21.77
C CYS A 58 16.68 -7.56 -22.58
N ALA A 59 16.23 -8.82 -22.48
CA ALA A 59 15.08 -9.34 -23.19
C ALA A 59 14.24 -10.24 -22.29
N ASN A 60 12.93 -10.32 -22.56
CA ASN A 60 11.99 -11.17 -21.82
C ASN A 60 11.97 -10.91 -20.29
N VAL A 61 12.16 -9.64 -19.90
CA VAL A 61 12.04 -9.17 -18.52
C VAL A 61 10.83 -8.24 -18.43
N GLU A 62 9.91 -8.54 -17.52
CA GLU A 62 8.71 -7.75 -17.28
C GLU A 62 8.92 -6.85 -16.06
N PHE A 63 9.04 -5.54 -16.31
CA PHE A 63 9.11 -4.53 -15.26
C PHE A 63 7.73 -4.00 -14.90
N THR A 64 7.41 -3.96 -13.62
CA THR A 64 6.11 -3.50 -13.11
C THR A 64 6.24 -2.75 -11.79
N TYR A 65 5.16 -2.12 -11.35
CA TYR A 65 5.06 -1.47 -10.05
C TYR A 65 4.35 -2.38 -9.04
N LEU A 66 4.73 -2.28 -7.76
CA LEU A 66 4.26 -3.19 -6.71
C LEU A 66 2.72 -3.27 -6.65
N ALA A 67 2.04 -2.13 -6.57
CA ALA A 67 0.58 -2.09 -6.47
C ALA A 67 -0.11 -2.72 -7.70
N GLN A 68 0.40 -2.45 -8.91
CA GLN A 68 -0.14 -3.01 -10.15
C GLN A 68 0.07 -4.52 -10.23
N TRP A 69 1.25 -5.00 -9.85
CA TRP A 69 1.56 -6.42 -9.82
C TRP A 69 0.68 -7.16 -8.81
N LEU A 70 0.57 -6.63 -7.58
CA LEU A 70 -0.30 -7.19 -6.55
C LEU A 70 -1.76 -7.26 -7.02
N TRP A 71 -2.27 -6.21 -7.65
CA TRP A 71 -3.62 -6.20 -8.22
C TRP A 71 -3.83 -7.31 -9.25
N THR A 72 -2.84 -7.53 -10.12
CA THR A 72 -2.86 -8.60 -11.13
C THR A 72 -2.91 -9.98 -10.47
N GLN A 73 -2.12 -10.20 -9.41
CA GLN A 73 -2.13 -11.47 -8.70
C GLN A 73 -3.43 -11.70 -7.92
N ILE A 74 -3.98 -10.68 -7.29
CA ILE A 74 -5.28 -10.74 -6.59
C ILE A 74 -6.39 -11.16 -7.57
N GLY A 75 -6.39 -10.60 -8.78
CA GLY A 75 -7.40 -10.91 -9.80
C GLY A 75 -7.35 -12.32 -10.37
N ARG A 76 -6.34 -13.12 -10.03
CA ARG A 76 -6.26 -14.55 -10.38
C ARG A 76 -7.06 -15.44 -9.43
N VAL A 77 -7.31 -14.95 -8.22
CA VAL A 77 -8.11 -15.63 -7.19
C VAL A 77 -9.52 -15.05 -7.13
N LEU A 78 -9.60 -13.73 -7.10
CA LEU A 78 -10.86 -13.01 -6.94
C LEU A 78 -11.35 -12.52 -8.29
N THR A 79 -12.65 -12.65 -8.55
CA THR A 79 -13.27 -11.89 -9.64
C THR A 79 -13.27 -10.41 -9.26
N VAL A 80 -12.33 -9.66 -9.85
CA VAL A 80 -12.19 -8.22 -9.65
C VAL A 80 -12.31 -7.52 -11.00
N PRO A 81 -12.82 -6.28 -11.04
CA PRO A 81 -12.75 -5.47 -12.25
C PRO A 81 -11.30 -5.23 -12.67
N ALA A 82 -11.07 -5.00 -13.97
CA ALA A 82 -9.73 -4.78 -14.53
C ALA A 82 -8.95 -3.64 -13.84
N ARG A 83 -9.65 -2.68 -13.24
CA ARG A 83 -9.08 -1.64 -12.38
C ARG A 83 -9.81 -1.61 -11.05
N SER A 84 -9.09 -1.32 -9.98
CA SER A 84 -9.66 -1.19 -8.64
C SER A 84 -10.84 -0.22 -8.64
N PRO A 85 -11.98 -0.58 -8.03
CA PRO A 85 -13.08 0.36 -7.81
C PRO A 85 -12.65 1.54 -6.93
N PHE A 86 -11.60 1.34 -6.13
CA PHE A 86 -10.99 2.32 -5.25
C PHE A 86 -9.74 2.99 -5.84
N ALA A 87 -9.49 2.86 -7.15
CA ALA A 87 -8.36 3.56 -7.77
C ALA A 87 -8.51 5.09 -7.59
N PRO A 88 -7.44 5.84 -7.28
CA PRO A 88 -7.51 7.27 -6.97
C PRO A 88 -8.25 8.10 -8.03
N ASP A 89 -7.97 7.83 -9.32
CA ASP A 89 -8.61 8.48 -10.47
C ASP A 89 -10.15 8.30 -10.45
N ARG A 90 -10.64 7.14 -10.01
CA ARG A 90 -12.07 6.86 -9.90
C ARG A 90 -12.68 7.46 -8.63
N LEU A 91 -11.96 7.39 -7.51
CA LEU A 91 -12.41 7.99 -6.25
C LEU A 91 -12.62 9.49 -6.39
N VAL A 92 -11.75 10.20 -7.12
CA VAL A 92 -11.91 11.63 -7.43
C VAL A 92 -13.29 11.89 -8.03
N TRP A 93 -13.67 11.18 -9.08
CA TRP A 93 -14.94 11.40 -9.77
C TRP A 93 -16.16 10.99 -8.93
N ARG A 94 -16.03 9.95 -8.11
CA ARG A 94 -17.11 9.55 -7.19
C ARG A 94 -17.32 10.59 -6.10
N CYS A 95 -16.24 11.05 -5.45
CA CYS A 95 -16.30 12.14 -4.48
C CYS A 95 -16.86 13.41 -5.10
N TYR A 96 -16.38 13.79 -6.30
CA TYR A 96 -16.88 14.95 -7.02
C TYR A 96 -18.39 14.86 -7.27
N ARG A 97 -18.89 13.71 -7.76
CA ARG A 97 -20.33 13.52 -7.96
C ARG A 97 -21.10 13.58 -6.64
N LEU A 98 -20.61 12.94 -5.58
CA LEU A 98 -21.26 12.98 -4.25
C LEU A 98 -21.31 14.39 -3.68
N PHE A 99 -20.29 15.22 -3.93
CA PHE A 99 -20.30 16.64 -3.56
C PHE A 99 -21.21 17.47 -4.46
N ALA A 100 -21.28 17.17 -5.76
CA ALA A 100 -22.08 17.93 -6.71
C ALA A 100 -23.58 17.62 -6.64
N GLN A 101 -23.94 16.39 -6.29
CA GLN A 101 -25.32 15.90 -6.22
C GLN A 101 -25.78 15.69 -4.77
N ALA A 102 -25.11 16.31 -3.80
CA ALA A 102 -25.48 16.16 -2.40
C ALA A 102 -26.90 16.71 -2.19
N ALA A 103 -27.85 15.81 -1.91
CA ALA A 103 -29.19 16.21 -1.50
C ALA A 103 -29.13 16.88 -0.12
N ASP A 104 -30.07 17.77 0.15
CA ASP A 104 -30.26 18.31 1.50
C ASP A 104 -30.44 17.14 2.49
N GLY A 105 -29.60 17.11 3.52
CA GLY A 105 -29.56 16.03 4.51
C GLY A 105 -28.58 14.90 4.23
N ALA A 106 -27.72 14.99 3.20
CA ALA A 106 -26.62 14.04 3.02
C ALA A 106 -25.75 13.97 4.30
N PRO A 107 -25.44 12.76 4.84
CA PRO A 107 -24.79 12.64 6.15
C PRO A 107 -23.44 13.34 6.28
N TRP A 108 -22.66 13.46 5.20
CA TRP A 108 -21.39 14.19 5.21
C TRP A 108 -21.58 15.72 5.27
N LEU A 109 -22.74 16.26 4.88
CA LEU A 109 -23.08 17.68 5.03
C LEU A 109 -23.47 18.07 6.45
N ALA A 110 -23.50 17.12 7.40
CA ALA A 110 -23.68 17.44 8.82
C ALA A 110 -22.51 18.28 9.39
N SER A 111 -21.34 18.26 8.74
CA SER A 111 -20.23 19.18 9.06
C SER A 111 -20.56 20.59 8.55
N PRO A 112 -20.71 21.60 9.43
CA PRO A 112 -21.00 22.97 9.00
C PRO A 112 -19.89 23.55 8.12
N ARG A 113 -18.63 23.17 8.38
CA ARG A 113 -17.48 23.64 7.61
C ARG A 113 -17.48 23.11 6.19
N LEU A 114 -17.73 21.80 6.03
CA LEU A 114 -17.83 21.20 4.69
C LEU A 114 -19.03 21.77 3.93
N ALA A 115 -20.19 21.86 4.58
CA ALA A 115 -21.41 22.39 3.97
C ALA A 115 -21.22 23.85 3.49
N ALA A 116 -20.61 24.71 4.32
CA ALA A 116 -20.33 26.10 3.95
C ALA A 116 -19.31 26.21 2.81
N TYR A 117 -18.30 25.34 2.76
CA TYR A 117 -17.36 25.30 1.65
C TYR A 117 -18.05 24.88 0.34
N LEU A 118 -18.84 23.80 0.38
CA LEU A 118 -19.51 23.25 -0.80
C LEU A 118 -20.60 24.18 -1.35
N SER A 119 -21.31 24.92 -0.50
CA SER A 119 -22.32 25.89 -0.94
C SER A 119 -21.74 27.09 -1.69
N ALA A 120 -20.48 27.44 -1.41
CA ALA A 120 -19.74 28.51 -2.08
C ALA A 120 -18.81 28.00 -3.20
N SER A 121 -18.75 26.68 -3.44
CA SER A 121 -17.80 26.08 -4.38
C SER A 121 -18.33 26.07 -5.81
N ASP A 122 -17.48 26.47 -6.76
CA ASP A 122 -17.68 26.20 -8.18
C ASP A 122 -17.28 24.73 -8.53
N ASP A 123 -17.27 24.40 -9.83
CA ASP A 123 -16.86 23.06 -10.29
C ASP A 123 -15.38 22.76 -10.02
N ALA A 124 -14.50 23.76 -10.14
CA ALA A 124 -13.06 23.58 -9.96
C ALA A 124 -12.71 23.34 -8.48
N MET A 125 -13.30 24.11 -7.57
CA MET A 125 -13.15 23.96 -6.12
C MET A 125 -13.64 22.59 -5.64
N ARG A 126 -14.80 22.14 -6.13
CA ARG A 126 -15.32 20.79 -5.82
C ARG A 126 -14.39 19.69 -6.33
N TYR A 127 -13.84 19.85 -7.53
CA TYR A 127 -12.89 18.90 -8.10
C TYR A 127 -11.59 18.84 -7.28
N GLU A 128 -11.06 19.99 -6.86
CA GLU A 128 -9.87 20.05 -6.01
C GLU A 128 -10.09 19.35 -4.67
N LEU A 129 -11.23 19.61 -4.00
CA LEU A 129 -11.58 18.93 -2.76
C LEU A 129 -11.72 17.42 -2.96
N ALA A 130 -12.40 16.99 -4.02
CA ALA A 130 -12.57 15.59 -4.36
C ALA A 130 -11.22 14.89 -4.56
N HIS A 131 -10.26 15.57 -5.18
CA HIS A 131 -8.90 15.05 -5.33
C HIS A 131 -8.20 14.89 -3.97
N ARG A 132 -8.25 15.89 -3.10
CA ARG A 132 -7.64 15.82 -1.76
C ARG A 132 -8.24 14.69 -0.92
N VAL A 133 -9.56 14.56 -0.94
CA VAL A 133 -10.29 13.51 -0.23
C VAL A 133 -9.91 12.13 -0.79
N ALA A 134 -9.91 11.96 -2.11
CA ALA A 134 -9.54 10.70 -2.74
C ALA A 134 -8.10 10.28 -2.40
N THR A 135 -7.15 11.22 -2.36
CA THR A 135 -5.78 10.97 -1.92
C THR A 135 -5.72 10.49 -0.46
N VAL A 136 -6.48 11.12 0.44
CA VAL A 136 -6.53 10.70 1.85
C VAL A 136 -7.14 9.30 1.99
N LEU A 137 -8.23 9.01 1.27
CA LEU A 137 -8.86 7.68 1.28
C LEU A 137 -7.94 6.60 0.71
N ASP A 138 -7.19 6.89 -0.36
CA ASP A 138 -6.19 5.97 -0.93
C ASP A 138 -5.07 5.65 0.07
N HIS A 139 -4.61 6.65 0.84
CA HIS A 139 -3.68 6.42 1.94
C HIS A 139 -4.29 5.55 3.04
N TYR A 140 -5.55 5.78 3.43
CA TYR A 140 -6.22 4.95 4.44
C TYR A 140 -6.41 3.51 3.96
N LEU A 141 -6.77 3.29 2.70
CA LEU A 141 -6.87 1.95 2.10
C LEU A 141 -5.57 1.16 2.21
N THR A 142 -4.44 1.86 2.23
CA THR A 142 -3.10 1.25 2.17
C THR A 142 -2.43 1.14 3.55
N TYR A 143 -2.63 2.15 4.41
CA TYR A 143 -1.90 2.31 5.68
C TYR A 143 -2.77 2.24 6.94
N ARG A 144 -4.08 2.49 6.83
CA ARG A 144 -5.04 2.50 7.95
C ARG A 144 -6.34 1.77 7.59
N PRO A 145 -6.28 0.54 7.04
CA PRO A 145 -7.47 -0.19 6.65
C PRO A 145 -8.44 -0.45 7.82
N GLU A 146 -7.90 -0.55 9.04
CA GLU A 146 -8.67 -0.68 10.27
C GLU A 146 -9.54 0.57 10.55
N TRP A 147 -9.12 1.76 10.11
CA TRP A 147 -9.94 2.97 10.23
C TRP A 147 -11.16 2.91 9.32
N LEU A 148 -10.95 2.47 8.07
CA LEU A 148 -12.03 2.33 7.11
C LEU A 148 -13.04 1.24 7.53
N ALA A 149 -12.54 0.16 8.15
CA ALA A 149 -13.38 -0.88 8.72
C ALA A 149 -14.23 -0.36 9.90
N ALA A 150 -13.62 0.40 10.83
CA ALA A 150 -14.34 1.04 11.93
C ALA A 150 -15.43 1.99 11.40
N TRP A 151 -15.09 2.83 10.41
CA TRP A 151 -16.06 3.74 9.79
C TRP A 151 -17.20 2.99 9.09
N GLN A 152 -16.91 1.86 8.43
CA GLN A 152 -17.93 1.00 7.83
C GLN A 152 -18.86 0.41 8.90
N ALA A 153 -18.34 0.04 10.07
CA ALA A 153 -19.12 -0.44 11.22
C ALA A 153 -19.91 0.67 11.94
N GLY A 154 -19.73 1.94 11.57
CA GLY A 154 -20.36 3.08 12.25
C GLY A 154 -19.58 3.57 13.47
N GLU A 155 -18.37 3.07 13.69
CA GLU A 155 -17.49 3.42 14.79
C GLU A 155 -16.61 4.62 14.45
N SER A 156 -16.06 5.27 15.49
CA SER A 156 -15.12 6.39 15.37
C SER A 156 -13.72 5.94 15.81
N VAL A 157 -12.72 6.29 15.01
CA VAL A 157 -11.29 6.06 15.24
C VAL A 157 -10.67 7.13 16.13
N LEU A 158 -11.37 8.26 16.33
CA LEU A 158 -10.95 9.32 17.25
C LEU A 158 -11.74 9.29 18.57
N ALA A 159 -12.63 8.32 18.78
CA ALA A 159 -13.37 8.13 20.03
C ALA A 159 -12.73 7.05 20.92
N GLY A 160 -12.91 7.18 22.24
CA GLY A 160 -12.44 6.19 23.23
C GLY A 160 -10.98 6.34 23.67
N ASP A 161 -10.54 5.42 24.53
CA ASP A 161 -9.23 5.46 25.22
C ASP A 161 -8.02 5.29 24.28
N GLY A 162 -8.24 4.78 23.06
CA GLY A 162 -7.22 4.61 22.03
C GLY A 162 -7.03 5.83 21.11
N ALA A 163 -7.81 6.89 21.28
CA ALA A 163 -7.72 8.08 20.43
C ALA A 163 -6.41 8.86 20.68
N PRO A 164 -5.79 9.45 19.64
CA PRO A 164 -4.64 10.33 19.84
C PRO A 164 -4.97 11.47 20.82
N ARG A 165 -4.03 11.79 21.73
CA ARG A 165 -4.21 12.90 22.66
C ARG A 165 -4.13 14.23 21.90
N GLY A 166 -4.90 15.23 22.34
CA GLY A 166 -4.89 16.57 21.74
C GLY A 166 -5.74 16.73 20.47
N ILE A 167 -6.59 15.76 20.14
CA ILE A 167 -7.55 15.86 19.03
C ILE A 167 -8.64 16.89 19.38
N GLY A 168 -8.65 18.02 18.67
CA GLY A 168 -9.65 19.06 18.81
C GLY A 168 -10.97 18.75 18.09
N ASP A 169 -12.01 19.54 18.38
CA ASP A 169 -13.36 19.32 17.85
C ASP A 169 -13.44 19.36 16.32
N ALA A 170 -12.60 20.18 15.69
CA ALA A 170 -12.52 20.26 14.22
C ALA A 170 -12.05 18.94 13.58
N ALA A 171 -11.10 18.24 14.19
CA ALA A 171 -10.62 16.95 13.69
C ALA A 171 -11.67 15.84 13.89
N ARG A 172 -12.43 15.89 14.99
CA ARG A 172 -13.59 14.99 15.21
C ARG A 172 -14.70 15.25 14.22
N ASP A 173 -14.92 16.52 13.85
CA ASP A 173 -15.84 16.88 12.80
C ASP A 173 -15.39 16.37 11.43
N ASP A 174 -14.09 16.45 11.15
CA ASP A 174 -13.52 15.91 9.92
C ASP A 174 -13.72 14.42 9.77
N GLU A 175 -13.42 13.69 10.83
CA GLU A 175 -13.62 12.24 10.86
C GLU A 175 -15.09 11.87 10.59
N ARG A 176 -16.05 12.57 11.20
CA ARG A 176 -17.47 12.26 11.03
C ARG A 176 -17.93 12.38 9.59
N TRP A 177 -17.58 13.48 8.90
CA TRP A 177 -17.99 13.63 7.50
C TRP A 177 -17.21 12.70 6.57
N GLN A 178 -15.94 12.43 6.85
CA GLN A 178 -15.13 11.48 6.09
C GLN A 178 -15.70 10.06 6.20
N ALA A 179 -16.03 9.61 7.40
CA ALA A 179 -16.65 8.31 7.65
C ALA A 179 -18.02 8.20 6.96
N ALA A 180 -18.82 9.26 7.02
CA ALA A 180 -20.11 9.34 6.33
C ALA A 180 -19.97 9.25 4.80
N LEU A 181 -19.02 10.00 4.23
CA LEU A 181 -18.73 9.96 2.80
C LEU A 181 -18.20 8.58 2.38
N TRP A 182 -17.34 7.97 3.18
CA TRP A 182 -16.82 6.62 2.94
C TRP A 182 -17.93 5.58 2.86
N ARG A 183 -18.87 5.58 3.82
CA ARG A 183 -20.04 4.69 3.78
C ARG A 183 -20.90 4.90 2.53
N ALA A 184 -21.06 6.15 2.09
CA ALA A 184 -21.79 6.46 0.86
C ALA A 184 -21.08 5.93 -0.39
N LEU A 185 -19.76 6.08 -0.47
CA LEU A 185 -18.94 5.50 -1.55
C LEU A 185 -19.06 3.98 -1.59
N LEU A 186 -19.02 3.31 -0.43
CA LEU A 186 -19.18 1.85 -0.34
C LEU A 186 -20.56 1.39 -0.80
N ALA A 187 -21.63 2.12 -0.46
CA ALA A 187 -22.99 1.79 -0.87
C ALA A 187 -23.15 1.77 -2.42
N GLU A 188 -22.38 2.58 -3.14
CA GLU A 188 -22.40 2.60 -4.62
C GLU A 188 -21.62 1.45 -5.27
N LEU A 189 -20.79 0.73 -4.51
CA LEU A 189 -19.90 -0.29 -5.04
C LEU A 189 -20.49 -1.70 -5.05
N SER A 190 -21.71 -1.90 -4.54
CA SER A 190 -22.57 -3.10 -4.64
C SER A 190 -22.01 -4.44 -4.13
N ASP A 191 -20.71 -4.55 -3.88
CA ASP A 191 -20.06 -5.71 -3.25
C ASP A 191 -19.73 -5.36 -1.79
N SER A 192 -19.67 -6.39 -0.94
CA SER A 192 -19.45 -6.54 0.52
C SER A 192 -18.67 -5.47 1.36
N GLY A 193 -18.24 -4.34 0.80
CA GLY A 193 -17.60 -3.21 1.47
C GLY A 193 -16.10 -3.40 1.67
N THR A 194 -15.62 -4.64 1.66
CA THR A 194 -14.22 -4.98 1.87
C THR A 194 -13.41 -4.75 0.58
N PRO A 195 -12.34 -3.93 0.60
CA PRO A 195 -11.48 -3.76 -0.56
C PRO A 195 -10.85 -5.09 -1.00
N PRO A 196 -10.70 -5.35 -2.32
CA PRO A 196 -10.27 -6.67 -2.80
C PRO A 196 -8.93 -7.17 -2.27
N ALA A 197 -7.97 -6.28 -1.98
CA ALA A 197 -6.71 -6.64 -1.35
C ALA A 197 -6.90 -7.27 0.04
N HIS A 198 -7.80 -6.72 0.85
CA HIS A 198 -8.13 -7.27 2.17
C HIS A 198 -8.91 -8.56 2.04
N ARG A 199 -9.88 -8.60 1.12
CA ARG A 199 -10.66 -9.81 0.84
C ARG A 199 -9.75 -10.96 0.43
N PHE A 200 -8.76 -10.70 -0.42
CA PHE A 200 -7.76 -11.68 -0.83
C PHE A 200 -7.01 -12.26 0.37
N LEU A 201 -6.54 -11.44 1.31
CA LEU A 201 -5.82 -11.92 2.50
C LEU A 201 -6.66 -12.84 3.39
N VAL A 202 -7.98 -12.70 3.37
CA VAL A 202 -8.91 -13.58 4.10
C VAL A 202 -9.18 -14.85 3.29
N GLU A 203 -9.56 -14.72 2.02
CA GLU A 203 -9.96 -15.86 1.18
C GLU A 203 -8.79 -16.77 0.81
N ALA A 204 -7.61 -16.21 0.54
CA ALA A 204 -6.39 -16.94 0.17
C ALA A 204 -5.96 -17.97 1.23
N ARG A 205 -6.34 -17.78 2.49
CA ARG A 205 -6.08 -18.71 3.60
C ARG A 205 -6.98 -19.95 3.57
N HIS A 206 -8.13 -19.85 2.93
CA HIS A 206 -9.16 -20.90 2.88
C HIS A 206 -9.17 -21.65 1.55
N LEU A 207 -8.39 -21.21 0.56
CA LEU A 207 -8.24 -21.94 -0.69
C LEU A 207 -7.54 -23.28 -0.46
N ASP A 208 -8.12 -24.35 -1.02
CA ASP A 208 -7.49 -25.67 -1.02
C ASP A 208 -6.30 -25.72 -2.00
N ALA A 209 -5.46 -26.73 -1.81
CA ALA A 209 -4.25 -26.92 -2.62
C ALA A 209 -4.57 -27.12 -4.12
N ASP A 210 -5.71 -27.74 -4.45
CA ASP A 210 -6.10 -28.03 -5.83
C ASP A 210 -6.60 -26.77 -6.57
N ALA A 211 -7.31 -25.87 -5.90
CA ALA A 211 -7.68 -24.56 -6.41
C ALA A 211 -6.43 -23.71 -6.67
N LEU A 212 -5.48 -23.72 -5.74
CA LEU A 212 -4.23 -22.98 -5.86
C LEU A 212 -3.34 -23.51 -6.99
N ALA A 213 -3.28 -24.82 -7.18
CA ALA A 213 -2.49 -25.46 -8.24
C ALA A 213 -3.03 -25.18 -9.65
N ARG A 214 -4.31 -24.81 -9.78
CA ARG A 214 -4.94 -24.46 -11.07
C ARG A 214 -4.70 -23.01 -11.48
N ILE A 215 -4.22 -22.17 -10.58
CA ILE A 215 -3.92 -20.78 -10.88
C ILE A 215 -2.54 -20.71 -11.52
N ASP A 216 -2.47 -20.04 -12.67
CA ASP A 216 -1.22 -19.80 -13.41
C ASP A 216 -0.37 -18.74 -12.72
N TRP A 217 0.28 -19.06 -11.60
CA TRP A 217 1.14 -18.16 -10.85
C TRP A 217 2.46 -17.87 -11.58
N PRO A 218 3.05 -16.66 -11.44
CA PRO A 218 4.43 -16.50 -11.83
C PRO A 218 5.29 -17.35 -10.88
N GLU A 219 6.36 -17.93 -11.39
CA GLU A 219 7.22 -18.78 -10.55
C GLU A 219 7.95 -17.97 -9.49
N SER A 220 8.39 -16.77 -9.89
CA SER A 220 9.14 -15.88 -9.02
C SER A 220 8.91 -14.43 -9.38
N VAL A 221 9.17 -13.56 -8.42
CA VAL A 221 9.20 -12.12 -8.61
C VAL A 221 10.34 -11.52 -7.79
N SER A 222 11.09 -10.62 -8.42
CA SER A 222 12.13 -9.83 -7.76
C SER A 222 11.61 -8.44 -7.43
N VAL A 223 11.54 -8.09 -6.14
CA VAL A 223 11.17 -6.76 -5.65
C VAL A 223 12.44 -5.97 -5.39
N PHE A 224 12.74 -4.99 -6.25
CA PHE A 224 14.04 -4.33 -6.25
C PHE A 224 13.98 -2.89 -5.71
N ALA A 225 14.71 -2.67 -4.62
CA ALA A 225 15.04 -1.36 -4.06
C ALA A 225 13.82 -0.43 -3.84
N LEU A 226 12.71 -0.96 -3.33
CA LEU A 226 11.59 -0.13 -2.90
C LEU A 226 11.98 0.66 -1.64
N PRO A 227 11.84 2.00 -1.63
CA PRO A 227 12.26 2.82 -0.50
C PRO A 227 11.41 2.56 0.74
N THR A 228 10.11 2.34 0.54
CA THR A 228 9.16 1.95 1.58
C THR A 228 8.13 1.00 0.98
N MET A 229 7.54 0.15 1.83
CA MET A 229 6.41 -0.69 1.47
C MET A 229 5.33 -0.58 2.55
N PRO A 230 4.07 -0.30 2.16
CA PRO A 230 2.96 -0.35 3.10
C PRO A 230 2.81 -1.73 3.75
N PRO A 231 2.37 -1.80 5.03
CA PRO A 231 2.11 -3.07 5.71
C PRO A 231 1.18 -4.01 4.93
N LEU A 232 0.16 -3.46 4.26
CA LEU A 232 -0.74 -4.23 3.39
C LEU A 232 0.01 -4.93 2.26
N HIS A 233 0.93 -4.23 1.58
CA HIS A 233 1.69 -4.83 0.49
C HIS A 233 2.65 -5.90 0.98
N ILE A 234 3.28 -5.71 2.15
CA ILE A 234 4.13 -6.73 2.79
C ILE A 234 3.28 -7.97 3.12
N ALA A 235 2.09 -7.78 3.70
CA ALA A 235 1.18 -8.87 4.02
C ALA A 235 0.76 -9.66 2.76
N LEU A 236 0.47 -8.96 1.66
CA LEU A 236 0.14 -9.58 0.37
C LEU A 236 1.32 -10.35 -0.23
N LEU A 237 2.53 -9.76 -0.25
CA LEU A 237 3.73 -10.45 -0.72
C LEU A 237 4.01 -11.70 0.11
N ARG A 238 3.84 -11.62 1.44
CA ARG A 238 4.00 -12.77 2.33
C ARG A 238 2.97 -13.86 2.03
N GLU A 239 1.71 -13.50 1.84
CA GLU A 239 0.67 -14.47 1.49
C GLU A 239 0.94 -15.13 0.14
N LEU A 240 1.27 -14.34 -0.89
CA LEU A 240 1.64 -14.81 -2.22
C LEU A 240 2.91 -15.67 -2.22
N SER A 241 3.84 -15.42 -1.30
CA SER A 241 5.07 -16.20 -1.16
C SER A 241 4.85 -17.66 -0.80
N ARG A 242 3.61 -18.07 -0.47
CA ARG A 242 3.25 -19.48 -0.30
C ARG A 242 3.35 -20.27 -1.62
N TRP A 243 3.21 -19.58 -2.77
CA TRP A 243 3.16 -20.21 -4.09
C TRP A 243 4.13 -19.58 -5.10
N ILE A 244 4.54 -18.35 -4.85
CA ILE A 244 5.51 -17.61 -5.66
C ILE A 244 6.83 -17.52 -4.90
N ASP A 245 7.95 -17.60 -5.59
CA ASP A 245 9.26 -17.28 -5.02
C ASP A 245 9.49 -15.76 -5.05
N VAL A 246 9.34 -15.12 -3.89
CA VAL A 246 9.43 -13.66 -3.75
C VAL A 246 10.80 -13.32 -3.19
N ARG A 247 11.62 -12.61 -3.98
CA ARG A 247 12.94 -12.11 -3.57
C ARG A 247 12.89 -10.61 -3.41
N VAL A 248 13.23 -10.07 -2.24
CA VAL A 248 13.23 -8.63 -1.99
C VAL A 248 14.67 -8.16 -1.80
N TYR A 249 15.10 -7.23 -2.64
CA TYR A 249 16.42 -6.58 -2.58
C TYR A 249 16.24 -5.21 -1.95
N ALA A 250 16.41 -5.14 -0.64
CA ALA A 250 16.15 -3.95 0.16
C ALA A 250 17.46 -3.21 0.49
N LEU A 251 17.47 -1.90 0.22
CA LEU A 251 18.56 -1.04 0.66
C LEU A 251 18.48 -0.92 2.19
N ASN A 252 19.54 -1.31 2.88
CA ASN A 252 19.65 -1.19 4.33
C ASN A 252 20.96 -0.47 4.68
N PRO A 253 20.89 0.74 5.26
CA PRO A 253 22.09 1.53 5.54
C PRO A 253 22.96 0.92 6.65
N CYS A 254 22.39 0.01 7.45
CA CYS A 254 23.05 -0.59 8.60
C CYS A 254 23.02 -2.13 8.50
N ARG A 255 24.09 -2.77 8.93
CA ARG A 255 24.15 -4.24 8.99
C ARG A 255 23.47 -4.77 10.25
N GLU A 256 23.59 -4.01 11.34
CA GLU A 256 22.99 -4.32 12.64
C GLU A 256 21.49 -3.93 12.65
N PHE A 257 20.74 -4.47 13.61
CA PHE A 257 19.36 -4.04 13.84
C PHE A 257 19.36 -2.64 14.47
N TRP A 258 18.51 -1.73 13.96
CA TRP A 258 18.54 -0.31 14.35
C TRP A 258 17.16 0.33 14.56
N PHE A 259 16.08 -0.45 14.54
CA PHE A 259 14.72 0.09 14.65
C PHE A 259 14.35 0.56 16.07
N ASP A 260 15.08 0.10 17.09
CA ASP A 260 14.91 0.55 18.48
C ASP A 260 15.76 1.79 18.80
N ILE A 261 16.53 2.29 17.84
CA ILE A 261 17.32 3.51 18.02
C ILE A 261 16.37 4.72 17.98
N VAL A 262 16.30 5.47 19.08
CA VAL A 262 15.46 6.66 19.21
C VAL A 262 16.30 7.90 19.54
N THR A 263 15.72 9.08 19.33
CA THR A 263 16.36 10.33 19.76
C THR A 263 16.37 10.43 21.29
N ALA A 264 17.36 11.16 21.85
CA ALA A 264 17.44 11.36 23.31
C ALA A 264 16.14 11.96 23.89
N ALA A 265 15.55 12.95 23.20
CA ALA A 265 14.28 13.55 23.61
C ALA A 265 13.11 12.54 23.61
N HIS A 266 13.07 11.62 22.65
CA HIS A 266 12.06 10.57 22.59
C HIS A 266 12.27 9.54 23.73
N ALA A 267 13.51 9.13 23.99
CA ALA A 267 13.83 8.23 25.10
C ALA A 267 13.40 8.82 26.45
N GLU A 268 13.71 10.09 26.72
CA GLU A 268 13.26 10.81 27.92
C GLU A 268 11.73 10.85 28.03
N ALA A 269 11.03 11.09 26.91
CA ALA A 269 9.57 11.10 26.89
C ALA A 269 8.96 9.71 27.15
N LEU A 270 9.56 8.64 26.63
CA LEU A 270 9.14 7.26 26.90
C LEU A 270 9.39 6.88 28.35
N ASP A 271 10.55 7.25 28.91
CA ASP A 271 10.89 6.98 30.31
C ASP A 271 9.93 7.70 31.27
N ALA A 272 9.67 8.99 31.01
CA ALA A 272 8.69 9.77 31.77
C ALA A 272 7.27 9.18 31.69
N ALA A 273 6.94 8.49 30.59
CA ALA A 273 5.67 7.80 30.42
C ALA A 273 5.65 6.36 30.95
N GLY A 274 6.77 5.85 31.50
CA GLY A 274 6.91 4.46 31.94
C GLY A 274 6.83 3.43 30.81
N ARG A 275 7.24 3.84 29.59
CA ARG A 275 7.14 3.07 28.34
C ARG A 275 8.49 2.81 27.67
N LEU A 276 9.60 3.20 28.32
CA LEU A 276 10.94 2.87 27.84
C LEU A 276 11.17 1.36 28.05
N ASP A 277 11.48 0.66 26.96
CA ASP A 277 11.72 -0.77 26.95
C ASP A 277 13.09 -1.06 26.34
N TYR A 278 13.15 -1.58 25.11
CA TYR A 278 14.40 -1.85 24.39
C TYR A 278 14.96 -0.65 23.62
N GLN A 279 14.31 0.53 23.69
CA GLN A 279 14.75 1.68 22.92
C GLN A 279 16.08 2.24 23.45
N GLU A 280 17.03 2.49 22.54
CA GLU A 280 18.37 2.97 22.87
C GLU A 280 18.65 4.30 22.15
N VAL A 281 19.45 5.17 22.78
CA VAL A 281 19.92 6.40 22.13
C VAL A 281 21.16 6.05 21.31
N GLY A 282 21.02 6.09 19.98
CA GLY A 282 22.06 5.70 19.01
C GLY A 282 22.46 6.81 18.04
N HIS A 283 22.96 6.41 16.86
CA HIS A 283 23.42 7.38 15.85
C HIS A 283 22.23 8.24 15.34
N PRO A 284 22.34 9.58 15.29
CA PRO A 284 21.24 10.47 14.88
C PRO A 284 20.69 10.27 13.46
N LEU A 285 21.36 9.48 12.63
CA LEU A 285 20.92 9.18 11.25
C LEU A 285 20.04 7.93 11.19
N LEU A 286 20.00 7.16 12.28
CA LEU A 286 19.20 5.95 12.44
C LEU A 286 18.01 6.19 13.39
N ALA A 287 18.07 7.27 14.17
CA ALA A 287 16.99 7.76 15.03
C ALA A 287 16.07 8.71 14.23
N GLU A 288 15.12 8.17 13.47
CA GLU A 288 14.02 8.96 12.87
C GLU A 288 12.74 8.87 13.70
#